data_AF-A0AAP7A5C9-F1
#
_entry.id   AF-A0AAP7A5C9-F1
#
_cell.length_a   1.000
_cell.length_b   1.000
_cell.length_c   1.000
_cell.angle_alpha   90.00
_cell.angle_beta   90.00
_cell.angle_gamma   90.00
#
_symmetry.space_group_name_H-M   'P 1'
#
loop_
_entity.id
_entity.type
_entity.pdbx_description
1 polymer ?
#
loop_
_entity_poly.entity_id
_entity_poly.type
_entity_poly.pdbx_seq_one_letter_code
_entity_poly.pdbx_strand_id
1 'polypeptide(L)'
;AFAQQAKAKIEVSEEMIAKVKKAIKDAMPNSAYEIIDYSQVGMPDLPDGEYIRFELRDKRGNIVVNSQSEEIVLFSLVADLKDVPLSILTAGKNKLKELDPKMAQVKDASRGKDTWTLHGMNLATFVTIDGKSGKVTNATISYAKAPDKSKVDIARKTMKLLNGGQDVKVLDGVNLNYNPQNKEEKVLKFFDEGLKNSILHKVHIGADTGKVWEAELLREKEYYKSDDEYKQTFAQPILTSEQAITKAAPTAKQLFGVDLKGSKVAIQLDRYTFTKQGQPTVIALVNPKGTFHTFEQQPMKGLKN
;
A
#
# COMPACT_ATOMS: atom_id res chain seq x y z
N ALA A 1 1.94 -37.95 -30.80
CA ALA A 1 3.16 -37.27 -30.36
C ALA A 1 2.89 -35.78 -30.39
N PHE A 2 2.72 -35.14 -29.23
CA PHE A 2 2.66 -33.68 -29.16
C PHE A 2 4.06 -33.16 -29.46
N ALA A 3 4.22 -32.50 -30.60
CA ALA A 3 5.45 -31.82 -30.93
C ALA A 3 5.71 -30.77 -29.84
N GLN A 4 6.83 -30.92 -29.12
CA GLN A 4 7.42 -29.83 -28.37
C GLN A 4 7.65 -28.68 -29.36
N GLN A 5 6.78 -27.68 -29.35
CA GLN A 5 7.10 -26.39 -29.93
C GLN A 5 8.41 -25.93 -29.27
N ALA A 6 9.46 -25.85 -30.07
CA ALA A 6 10.69 -25.21 -29.64
C ALA A 6 10.32 -23.80 -29.17
N LYS A 7 10.56 -23.51 -27.88
CA LYS A 7 10.46 -22.15 -27.36
C LYS A 7 11.30 -21.26 -28.28
N ALA A 8 10.70 -20.22 -28.85
CA ALA A 8 11.44 -19.23 -29.63
C ALA A 8 12.65 -18.77 -28.80
N LYS A 9 13.84 -18.83 -29.38
CA LYS A 9 15.08 -18.46 -28.69
C LYS A 9 15.03 -16.93 -28.54
N ILE A 10 14.73 -16.47 -27.33
CA ILE A 10 14.71 -15.05 -27.02
C ILE A 10 16.14 -14.54 -27.14
N GLU A 11 16.34 -13.50 -27.95
CA GLU A 11 17.63 -12.85 -28.08
C GLU A 11 17.76 -11.80 -26.97
N VAL A 12 18.78 -11.94 -26.13
CA VAL A 12 19.07 -11.02 -25.02
C VAL A 12 20.44 -10.42 -25.28
N SER A 13 20.53 -9.09 -25.33
CA SER A 13 21.78 -8.39 -25.60
C SER A 13 22.81 -8.63 -24.50
N GLU A 14 24.10 -8.68 -24.85
CA GLU A 14 25.18 -8.76 -23.87
C GLU A 14 25.17 -7.57 -22.92
N GLU A 15 24.76 -6.39 -23.42
CA GLU A 15 24.58 -5.17 -22.63
C GLU A 15 23.50 -5.34 -21.54
N MET A 16 22.35 -5.92 -21.89
CA MET A 16 21.29 -6.21 -20.92
C MET A 16 21.76 -7.20 -19.84
N ILE A 17 22.48 -8.25 -20.24
CA ILE A 17 23.07 -9.21 -19.27
C ILE A 17 24.06 -8.49 -18.35
N ALA A 18 24.94 -7.64 -18.90
CA ALA A 18 25.91 -6.89 -18.12
C ALA A 18 25.22 -5.91 -17.15
N LYS A 19 24.15 -5.24 -17.58
CA LYS A 19 23.34 -4.35 -16.76
C LYS A 19 22.70 -5.08 -15.57
N VAL A 20 22.14 -6.26 -15.80
CA VAL A 20 21.57 -7.09 -14.73
C VAL A 20 22.65 -7.57 -13.77
N LYS A 21 23.79 -8.07 -14.27
CA LYS A 21 24.93 -8.49 -13.43
C LYS A 21 25.45 -7.34 -12.57
N LYS A 22 25.57 -6.14 -13.14
CA LYS A 22 25.97 -4.94 -12.41
C LYS A 22 24.95 -4.59 -11.33
N ALA A 23 23.66 -4.58 -11.63
CA ALA A 23 22.61 -4.29 -10.65
C ALA A 23 22.63 -5.28 -9.46
N ILE A 24 22.81 -6.58 -9.74
CA ILE A 24 22.98 -7.61 -8.71
C ILE A 24 24.22 -7.31 -7.84
N LYS A 25 25.37 -7.05 -8.47
CA LYS A 25 26.64 -6.80 -7.77
C LYS A 25 26.58 -5.53 -6.91
N ASP A 26 25.96 -4.46 -7.43
CA ASP A 26 25.77 -3.21 -6.71
C ASP A 26 24.83 -3.39 -5.51
N ALA A 27 23.78 -4.22 -5.65
CA ALA A 27 22.81 -4.46 -4.59
C ALA A 27 23.35 -5.39 -3.50
N MET A 28 24.12 -6.42 -3.88
CA MET A 28 24.63 -7.48 -3.02
C MET A 28 26.11 -7.78 -3.34
N PRO A 29 27.05 -6.90 -2.97
CA PRO A 29 28.45 -7.00 -3.40
C PRO A 29 29.16 -8.26 -2.89
N ASN A 30 28.69 -8.82 -1.79
CA ASN A 30 29.31 -9.98 -1.13
C ASN A 30 28.61 -11.31 -1.46
N SER A 31 27.49 -11.28 -2.19
CA SER A 31 26.75 -12.50 -2.53
C SER A 31 27.02 -12.90 -3.98
N ALA A 32 27.25 -14.20 -4.19
CA ALA A 32 27.44 -14.76 -5.52
C ALA A 32 26.09 -15.21 -6.11
N TYR A 33 25.44 -14.32 -6.83
CA TYR A 33 24.29 -14.67 -7.68
C TYR A 33 24.77 -14.93 -9.10
N GLU A 34 24.32 -16.05 -9.68
CA GLU A 34 24.67 -16.45 -11.03
C GLU A 34 23.41 -16.55 -11.87
N ILE A 35 23.39 -15.87 -13.01
CA ILE A 35 22.32 -15.97 -14.02
C ILE A 35 22.53 -17.27 -14.80
N ILE A 36 21.50 -18.11 -14.86
CA ILE A 36 21.56 -19.42 -15.56
C ILE A 36 20.67 -19.49 -16.79
N ASP A 37 19.62 -18.68 -16.85
CA ASP A 37 18.67 -18.67 -17.96
C ASP A 37 17.89 -17.35 -18.00
N TYR A 38 17.11 -17.17 -19.05
CA TYR A 38 16.16 -16.07 -19.20
C TYR A 38 14.94 -16.50 -20.04
N SER A 39 13.78 -15.94 -19.71
CA SER A 39 12.52 -16.29 -20.36
C SER A 39 11.59 -15.10 -20.53
N GLN A 40 10.77 -15.13 -21.58
CA GLN A 40 9.76 -14.11 -21.81
C GLN A 40 8.61 -14.32 -20.84
N VAL A 41 8.12 -13.22 -20.26
CA VAL A 41 7.03 -13.24 -19.30
C VAL A 41 6.00 -12.17 -19.64
N GLY A 42 4.74 -12.45 -19.32
CA GLY A 42 3.70 -11.41 -19.29
C GLY A 42 3.76 -10.62 -17.99
N MET A 43 3.49 -9.32 -18.07
CA MET A 43 3.38 -8.43 -16.91
C MET A 43 2.04 -7.72 -16.95
N PRO A 44 0.98 -8.29 -16.33
CA PRO A 44 -0.37 -7.74 -16.41
C PRO A 44 -0.51 -6.35 -15.79
N ASP A 45 0.39 -5.99 -14.87
CA ASP A 45 0.38 -4.71 -14.16
C ASP A 45 1.34 -3.66 -14.77
N LEU A 46 1.98 -3.97 -15.90
CA LEU A 46 2.85 -3.05 -16.62
C LEU A 46 2.28 -2.75 -18.01
N PRO A 47 2.69 -1.65 -18.67
CA PRO A 47 2.27 -1.36 -20.03
C PRO A 47 2.50 -2.55 -20.96
N ASP A 48 1.66 -2.68 -21.99
CA ASP A 48 1.85 -3.71 -23.02
C ASP A 48 3.28 -3.64 -23.57
N GLY A 49 3.97 -4.78 -23.52
CA GLY A 49 5.38 -4.83 -23.84
C GLY A 49 5.95 -6.23 -23.70
N GLU A 50 7.14 -6.40 -24.24
CA GLU A 50 7.90 -7.64 -24.10
C GLU A 50 8.81 -7.54 -22.88
N TYR A 51 8.68 -8.51 -21.98
CA TYR A 51 9.43 -8.55 -20.73
C TYR A 51 10.23 -9.84 -20.63
N ILE A 52 11.47 -9.71 -20.15
CA ILE A 52 12.42 -10.81 -20.02
C ILE A 52 12.73 -10.98 -18.53
N ARG A 53 12.42 -12.16 -18.00
CA ARG A 53 12.79 -12.58 -16.65
C ARG A 53 14.15 -13.25 -16.67
N PHE A 54 15.04 -12.82 -15.79
CA PHE A 54 16.34 -13.46 -15.57
C PHE A 54 16.23 -14.47 -14.44
N GLU A 55 16.67 -15.70 -14.69
CA GLU A 55 16.66 -16.79 -13.70
C GLU A 55 18.04 -16.92 -13.06
N LEU A 56 18.06 -16.88 -11.72
CA LEU A 56 19.27 -17.10 -10.93
C LEU A 56 19.39 -18.57 -10.52
N ARG A 57 20.62 -19.11 -10.47
CA ARG A 57 20.92 -20.51 -10.13
C ARG A 57 20.23 -20.98 -8.85
N ASP A 58 20.24 -20.12 -7.84
CA ASP A 58 19.69 -20.40 -6.50
C ASP A 58 18.20 -20.07 -6.37
N LYS A 59 17.56 -19.58 -7.44
CA LYS A 59 16.15 -19.17 -7.49
C LYS A 59 15.77 -18.09 -6.46
N ARG A 60 16.76 -17.33 -5.95
CA ARG A 60 16.55 -16.23 -4.98
C ARG A 60 16.38 -14.86 -5.64
N GLY A 61 16.04 -14.82 -6.91
CA GLY A 61 15.86 -13.57 -7.66
C GLY A 61 14.51 -13.49 -8.35
N ASN A 62 13.96 -12.28 -8.37
CA ASN A 62 12.97 -11.86 -9.34
C ASN A 62 13.51 -10.60 -10.02
N ILE A 63 13.99 -10.75 -11.25
CA ILE A 63 14.56 -9.67 -12.04
C ILE A 63 13.88 -9.71 -13.39
N VAL A 64 13.23 -8.61 -13.76
CA VAL A 64 12.55 -8.48 -15.04
C VAL A 64 12.95 -7.19 -15.72
N VAL A 65 13.24 -7.30 -17.01
CA VAL A 65 13.69 -6.22 -17.87
C VAL A 65 12.70 -6.06 -19.02
N ASN A 66 12.37 -4.82 -19.37
CA ASN A 66 11.64 -4.52 -20.60
C ASN A 66 12.60 -4.68 -21.79
N SER A 67 12.27 -5.51 -22.78
CA SER A 67 13.21 -5.86 -23.85
C SER A 67 13.58 -4.69 -24.76
N GLN A 68 12.68 -3.70 -24.91
CA GLN A 68 12.85 -2.58 -25.84
C GLN A 68 13.64 -1.42 -25.23
N SER A 69 13.32 -1.06 -23.98
CA SER A 69 13.98 0.05 -23.25
C SER A 69 15.20 -0.41 -22.44
N GLU A 70 15.36 -1.73 -22.30
CA GLU A 70 16.33 -2.39 -21.41
C GLU A 70 16.23 -1.94 -19.94
N GLU A 71 15.11 -1.32 -19.53
CA GLU A 71 14.91 -0.90 -18.15
C GLU A 71 14.61 -2.10 -17.25
N ILE A 72 15.29 -2.18 -16.09
CA ILE A 72 14.94 -3.14 -15.05
C ILE A 72 13.66 -2.65 -14.36
N VAL A 73 12.53 -3.22 -14.78
CA VAL A 73 11.20 -2.87 -14.29
C VAL A 73 10.85 -3.57 -12.97
N LEU A 74 11.52 -4.69 -12.67
CA LEU A 74 11.36 -5.40 -11.40
C LEU A 74 12.71 -5.92 -10.93
N PHE A 75 13.05 -5.66 -9.67
CA PHE A 75 14.28 -6.12 -9.05
C PHE A 75 14.04 -6.49 -7.58
N SER A 76 14.20 -7.77 -7.25
CA SER A 76 14.16 -8.27 -5.89
C SER A 76 15.09 -9.47 -5.74
N LEU A 77 15.95 -9.43 -4.74
CA LEU A 77 16.85 -10.52 -4.35
C LEU A 77 16.54 -10.96 -2.93
N VAL A 78 16.25 -12.24 -2.71
CA VAL A 78 16.12 -12.81 -1.37
C VAL A 78 17.51 -12.94 -0.76
N ALA A 79 17.73 -12.28 0.37
CA ALA A 79 19.01 -12.24 1.05
C ALA A 79 19.00 -13.11 2.31
N ASP A 80 20.10 -13.82 2.55
CA ASP A 80 20.33 -14.45 3.84
C ASP A 80 20.54 -13.35 4.90
N LEU A 81 20.00 -13.53 6.10
CA LEU A 81 20.09 -12.51 7.16
C LEU A 81 21.53 -12.13 7.54
N LYS A 82 22.49 -13.05 7.35
CA LYS A 82 23.93 -12.80 7.56
C LYS A 82 24.53 -11.81 6.55
N ASP A 83 23.92 -11.68 5.38
CA ASP A 83 24.36 -10.79 4.30
C ASP A 83 23.66 -9.42 4.36
N VAL A 84 22.65 -9.28 5.22
CA VAL A 84 21.98 -8.00 5.48
C VAL A 84 22.90 -7.11 6.32
N PRO A 85 23.11 -5.84 5.95
CA PRO A 85 23.88 -4.91 6.77
C PRO A 85 23.33 -4.83 8.19
N LEU A 86 24.21 -4.89 9.20
CA LEU A 86 23.81 -4.91 10.61
C LEU A 86 22.94 -3.71 11.01
N SER A 87 23.21 -2.53 10.42
CA SER A 87 22.41 -1.31 10.64
C SER A 87 20.97 -1.47 10.15
N ILE A 88 20.76 -2.07 8.98
CA ILE A 88 19.44 -2.36 8.41
C ILE A 88 18.70 -3.39 9.27
N LEU A 89 19.37 -4.49 9.62
CA LEU A 89 18.78 -5.54 10.45
C LEU A 89 18.35 -4.99 11.83
N THR A 90 19.20 -4.15 12.43
CA THR A 90 18.92 -3.52 13.72
C THR A 90 17.77 -2.53 13.63
N ALA A 91 17.73 -1.67 12.60
CA ALA A 91 16.66 -0.70 12.39
C ALA A 91 15.29 -1.39 12.24
N GLY A 92 15.20 -2.46 11.44
CA GLY A 92 13.95 -3.19 11.27
C GLY A 92 13.50 -3.93 12.53
N LYS A 93 14.40 -4.63 13.21
CA LYS A 93 14.09 -5.31 14.50
C LYS A 93 13.60 -4.31 15.54
N ASN A 94 14.25 -3.16 15.64
CA ASN A 94 13.84 -2.10 16.57
C ASN A 94 12.46 -1.55 16.23
N LYS A 95 12.17 -1.31 14.94
CA LYS A 95 10.85 -0.84 14.53
C LYS A 95 9.76 -1.88 14.79
N LEU A 96 9.98 -3.15 14.48
CA LEU A 96 9.02 -4.20 14.81
C LEU A 96 8.77 -4.26 16.31
N LYS A 97 9.82 -4.19 17.13
CA LYS A 97 9.72 -4.18 18.59
C LYS A 97 8.98 -2.95 19.14
N GLU A 98 9.16 -1.78 18.52
CA GLU A 98 8.46 -0.53 18.87
C GLU A 98 6.95 -0.62 18.59
N LEU A 99 6.58 -1.29 17.51
CA LEU A 99 5.18 -1.52 17.13
C LEU A 99 4.53 -2.62 17.99
N ASP A 100 5.19 -3.78 18.13
CA ASP A 100 4.82 -4.84 19.07
C ASP A 100 6.07 -5.63 19.50
N PRO A 101 6.44 -5.62 20.79
CA PRO A 101 7.59 -6.37 21.30
C PRO A 101 7.56 -7.88 20.99
N LYS A 102 6.38 -8.47 20.80
CA LYS A 102 6.21 -9.90 20.48
C LYS A 102 6.53 -10.22 19.01
N MET A 103 6.58 -9.20 18.15
CA MET A 103 6.74 -9.33 16.70
C MET A 103 8.15 -8.92 16.23
N ALA A 104 9.11 -8.75 17.13
CA ALA A 104 10.47 -8.27 16.83
C ALA A 104 11.32 -9.23 15.99
N GLN A 105 10.87 -10.47 15.78
CA GLN A 105 11.62 -11.49 15.04
C GLN A 105 11.55 -11.25 13.53
N VAL A 106 12.70 -11.35 12.88
CA VAL A 106 12.85 -11.28 11.41
C VAL A 106 13.23 -12.66 10.92
N LYS A 107 12.46 -13.18 9.96
CA LYS A 107 12.64 -14.50 9.36
C LYS A 107 13.60 -14.44 8.18
N ASP A 108 13.38 -13.50 7.28
CA ASP A 108 14.13 -13.34 6.03
C ASP A 108 14.14 -11.88 5.58
N ALA A 109 14.90 -11.62 4.52
CA ALA A 109 15.06 -10.30 3.95
C ALA A 109 15.04 -10.36 2.43
N SER A 110 14.58 -9.28 1.81
CA SER A 110 14.73 -9.04 0.38
C SER A 110 15.35 -7.68 0.12
N ARG A 111 16.18 -7.63 -0.94
CA ARG A 111 16.84 -6.44 -1.43
C ARG A 111 16.17 -6.02 -2.74
N GLY A 112 15.48 -4.88 -2.70
CA GLY A 112 15.02 -4.18 -3.90
C GLY A 112 16.13 -3.34 -4.53
N LYS A 113 15.81 -2.50 -5.51
CA LYS A 113 16.78 -1.58 -6.13
C LYS A 113 17.32 -0.57 -5.11
N ASP A 114 16.43 0.09 -4.39
CA ASP A 114 16.78 1.17 -3.46
C ASP A 114 16.36 0.89 -2.01
N THR A 115 15.68 -0.23 -1.75
CA THR A 115 15.17 -0.57 -0.41
C THR A 115 15.60 -1.96 0.05
N TRP A 116 15.55 -2.15 1.37
CA TRP A 116 15.52 -3.45 2.02
C TRP A 116 14.13 -3.69 2.58
N THR A 117 13.63 -4.92 2.47
CA THR A 117 12.43 -5.35 3.18
C THR A 117 12.80 -6.52 4.09
N LEU A 118 12.53 -6.37 5.38
CA LEU A 118 12.71 -7.41 6.38
C LEU A 118 11.35 -8.02 6.70
N HIS A 119 11.20 -9.33 6.53
CA HIS A 119 9.94 -10.02 6.78
C HIS A 119 9.94 -10.65 8.18
N GLY A 120 8.82 -10.49 8.87
CA GLY A 120 8.59 -11.10 10.17
C GLY A 120 8.29 -12.60 10.05
N MET A 121 7.87 -13.20 11.16
CA MET A 121 7.53 -14.64 11.20
C MET A 121 6.30 -15.00 10.35
N ASN A 122 5.41 -14.03 10.10
CA ASN A 122 4.36 -14.13 9.09
C ASN A 122 4.68 -13.18 7.91
N LEU A 123 4.36 -13.59 6.69
CA LEU A 123 4.76 -12.87 5.46
C LEU A 123 4.13 -11.48 5.35
N ALA A 124 2.97 -11.26 5.97
CA ALA A 124 2.27 -9.98 5.98
C ALA A 124 2.86 -8.98 6.99
N THR A 125 3.76 -9.43 7.88
CA THR A 125 4.54 -8.57 8.79
C THR A 125 5.86 -8.25 8.13
N PHE A 126 6.16 -6.96 7.97
CA PHE A 126 7.42 -6.55 7.33
C PHE A 126 7.82 -5.14 7.73
N VAL A 127 9.09 -4.80 7.46
CA VAL A 127 9.63 -3.44 7.54
C VAL A 127 10.39 -3.13 6.26
N THR A 128 10.01 -2.05 5.59
CA THR A 128 10.74 -1.50 4.44
C THR A 128 11.64 -0.36 4.89
N ILE A 129 12.89 -0.40 4.47
CA ILE A 129 13.97 0.51 4.86
C ILE A 129 14.61 1.04 3.58
N ASP A 130 14.79 2.35 3.51
CA ASP A 130 15.56 2.97 2.45
C ASP A 130 17.04 2.53 2.56
N GLY A 131 17.57 1.95 1.50
CA GLY A 131 18.88 1.31 1.49
C GLY A 131 20.05 2.29 1.59
N LYS A 132 19.86 3.56 1.24
CA LYS A 132 20.90 4.60 1.31
C LYS A 132 20.93 5.29 2.67
N SER A 133 19.78 5.71 3.17
CA SER A 133 19.64 6.46 4.42
C SER A 133 19.47 5.57 5.66
N GLY A 134 19.11 4.29 5.48
CA GLY A 134 18.80 3.38 6.57
C GLY A 134 17.50 3.72 7.31
N LYS A 135 16.69 4.66 6.79
CA LYS A 135 15.44 5.09 7.41
C LYS A 135 14.31 4.12 7.09
N VAL A 136 13.50 3.79 8.10
CA VAL A 136 12.26 3.03 7.89
C VAL A 136 11.26 3.88 7.14
N THR A 137 10.78 3.39 6.00
CA THR A 137 9.79 4.06 5.15
C THR A 137 8.41 3.46 5.29
N ASN A 138 8.30 2.20 5.70
CA ASN A 138 7.04 1.52 5.95
C ASN A 138 7.24 0.36 6.92
N ALA A 139 6.25 0.06 7.75
CA ALA A 139 6.23 -1.18 8.52
C ALA A 139 4.79 -1.64 8.75
N THR A 140 4.58 -2.95 8.73
CA THR A 140 3.29 -3.58 8.99
C THR A 140 3.49 -4.73 9.98
N ILE A 141 2.61 -4.82 10.97
CA ILE A 141 2.40 -6.03 11.77
C ILE A 141 1.01 -6.56 11.42
N SER A 142 0.95 -7.82 10.98
CA SER A 142 -0.30 -8.50 10.69
C SER A 142 -0.69 -9.42 11.82
N TYR A 143 -1.89 -9.22 12.35
CA TYR A 143 -2.49 -10.07 13.37
C TYR A 143 -3.58 -10.94 12.75
N ALA A 144 -3.56 -12.24 13.05
CA ALA A 144 -4.65 -13.14 12.69
C ALA A 144 -5.95 -12.81 13.44
N LYS A 145 -5.84 -12.20 14.62
CA LYS A 145 -6.95 -11.68 15.41
C LYS A 145 -6.57 -10.33 16.00
N ALA A 146 -7.46 -9.35 15.90
CA ALA A 146 -7.23 -8.02 16.45
C ALA A 146 -6.92 -8.09 17.96
N PRO A 147 -5.87 -7.38 18.44
CA PRO A 147 -5.46 -7.44 19.84
C PRO A 147 -6.44 -6.72 20.78
N ASP A 148 -7.23 -5.77 20.25
CA ASP A 148 -8.20 -4.98 21.02
C ASP A 148 -9.59 -5.08 20.36
N LYS A 149 -10.52 -5.73 21.07
CA LYS A 149 -11.90 -5.91 20.61
C LYS A 149 -12.64 -4.59 20.43
N SER A 150 -12.32 -3.56 21.21
CA SER A 150 -12.98 -2.25 21.09
C SER A 150 -12.72 -1.61 19.72
N LYS A 151 -11.53 -1.84 19.14
CA LYS A 151 -11.17 -1.33 17.80
C LYS A 151 -11.96 -2.05 16.71
N VAL A 152 -12.21 -3.35 16.88
CA VAL A 152 -13.10 -4.12 15.99
C VAL A 152 -14.53 -3.56 16.03
N ASP A 153 -15.03 -3.23 17.22
CA ASP A 153 -16.37 -2.67 17.37
C ASP A 153 -16.49 -1.25 16.76
N ILE A 154 -15.43 -0.43 16.86
CA ILE A 154 -15.37 0.87 16.16
C ILE A 154 -15.37 0.64 14.64
N ALA A 155 -14.53 -0.26 14.12
CA ALA A 155 -14.50 -0.58 12.70
C ALA A 155 -15.87 -1.06 12.20
N ARG A 156 -16.53 -1.95 12.94
CA ARG A 156 -17.88 -2.44 12.60
C ARG A 156 -18.90 -1.31 12.54
N LYS A 157 -18.91 -0.41 13.54
CA LYS A 157 -19.81 0.75 13.56
C LYS A 157 -19.53 1.70 12.38
N THR A 158 -18.27 1.95 12.08
CA THR A 158 -17.85 2.78 10.95
C THR A 158 -18.27 2.19 9.61
N MET A 159 -18.05 0.89 9.39
CA MET A 159 -18.46 0.21 8.15
C MET A 159 -19.98 0.18 8.01
N LYS A 160 -20.71 -0.09 9.11
CA LYS A 160 -22.17 -0.02 9.14
C LYS A 160 -22.68 1.37 8.74
N LEU A 161 -22.04 2.42 9.24
CA LEU A 161 -22.39 3.79 8.88
C LEU A 161 -22.21 4.03 7.37
N LEU A 162 -21.05 3.67 6.81
CA LEU A 162 -20.79 3.82 5.38
C LEU A 162 -21.74 2.97 4.52
N ASN A 163 -22.19 1.83 5.04
CA ASN A 163 -23.09 0.92 4.36
C ASN A 163 -24.59 1.29 4.55
N GLY A 164 -24.91 2.56 4.76
CA GLY A 164 -26.30 3.03 4.91
C GLY A 164 -27.02 2.44 6.13
N GLY A 165 -26.28 2.05 7.17
CA GLY A 165 -26.82 1.46 8.39
C GLY A 165 -26.99 -0.06 8.34
N GLN A 166 -26.62 -0.74 7.24
CA GLN A 166 -26.63 -2.20 7.16
C GLN A 166 -25.40 -2.80 7.84
N ASP A 167 -25.61 -3.89 8.57
CA ASP A 167 -24.51 -4.57 9.28
C ASP A 167 -23.45 -5.11 8.30
N VAL A 168 -22.18 -4.95 8.69
CA VAL A 168 -21.02 -5.41 7.93
C VAL A 168 -20.21 -6.36 8.81
N LYS A 169 -19.79 -7.49 8.24
CA LYS A 169 -18.92 -8.45 8.92
C LYS A 169 -17.47 -8.04 8.74
N VAL A 170 -16.85 -7.57 9.82
CA VAL A 170 -15.42 -7.20 9.86
C VAL A 170 -14.59 -8.48 9.97
N LEU A 171 -13.45 -8.55 9.26
CA LEU A 171 -12.47 -9.62 9.43
C LEU A 171 -11.94 -9.64 10.87
N ASP A 172 -11.63 -10.84 11.37
CA ASP A 172 -10.97 -10.99 12.68
C ASP A 172 -9.55 -10.44 12.67
N GLY A 173 -8.85 -10.58 11.53
CA GLY A 173 -7.48 -10.11 11.35
C GLY A 173 -7.39 -8.60 11.09
N VAL A 174 -6.26 -8.01 11.47
CA VAL A 174 -6.00 -6.57 11.32
C VAL A 174 -4.51 -6.32 11.08
N ASN A 175 -4.20 -5.26 10.35
CA ASN A 175 -2.82 -4.82 10.13
C ASN A 175 -2.54 -3.53 10.91
N LEU A 176 -1.53 -3.53 11.78
CA LEU A 176 -0.97 -2.31 12.36
C LEU A 176 0.08 -1.75 11.42
N ASN A 177 -0.07 -0.49 11.03
CA ASN A 177 0.74 0.16 10.01
C ASN A 177 1.49 1.36 10.58
N TYR A 178 2.72 1.52 10.10
CA TYR A 178 3.56 2.70 10.23
C TYR A 178 3.97 3.15 8.84
N ASN A 179 3.66 4.40 8.49
CA ASN A 179 4.07 5.03 7.25
C ASN A 179 4.19 6.56 7.46
N PRO A 180 5.42 7.11 7.59
CA PRO A 180 5.62 8.52 7.88
C PRO A 180 5.20 9.44 6.73
N GLN A 181 5.18 8.97 5.47
CA GLN A 181 4.68 9.76 4.34
C GLN A 181 3.17 10.00 4.46
N ASN A 182 2.43 9.00 4.93
CA ASN A 182 0.99 9.10 5.19
C ASN A 182 0.66 9.62 6.61
N LYS A 183 1.69 10.05 7.36
CA LYS A 183 1.62 10.39 8.78
C LYS A 183 1.03 9.28 9.65
N GLU A 184 1.17 8.02 9.27
CA GLU A 184 0.74 6.86 10.07
C GLU A 184 1.86 6.47 11.05
N GLU A 185 1.61 6.54 12.34
CA GLU A 185 2.54 6.06 13.38
C GLU A 185 2.17 4.65 13.82
N LYS A 186 0.92 4.48 14.25
CA LYS A 186 0.33 3.20 14.68
C LYS A 186 -1.14 3.18 14.30
N VAL A 187 -1.42 2.77 13.07
CA VAL A 187 -2.77 2.75 12.51
C VAL A 187 -3.21 1.33 12.22
N LEU A 188 -4.29 0.90 12.85
CA LEU A 188 -4.96 -0.36 12.58
C LEU A 188 -5.83 -0.22 11.33
N LYS A 189 -5.55 -1.03 10.31
CA LYS A 189 -6.31 -1.12 9.06
C LYS A 189 -7.20 -2.36 9.11
N PHE A 190 -8.50 -2.12 9.23
CA PHE A 190 -9.56 -3.12 9.22
C PHE A 190 -10.20 -3.22 7.84
N PHE A 191 -10.60 -4.44 7.50
CA PHE A 191 -11.31 -4.76 6.27
C PHE A 191 -12.53 -5.62 6.59
N ASP A 192 -13.51 -5.64 5.71
CA ASP A 192 -14.66 -6.54 5.83
C ASP A 192 -14.39 -7.91 5.17
N GLU A 193 -15.21 -8.90 5.51
CA GLU A 193 -15.18 -10.24 4.90
C GLU A 193 -15.65 -10.23 3.44
N GLY A 194 -16.21 -9.12 2.97
CA GLY A 194 -16.60 -8.94 1.58
C GLY A 194 -17.73 -9.85 1.11
N LEU A 195 -18.01 -9.77 -0.20
CA LEU A 195 -18.74 -10.80 -0.95
C LEU A 195 -17.69 -11.61 -1.71
N LYS A 196 -17.66 -12.95 -1.54
CA LYS A 196 -16.80 -13.91 -2.28
C LYS A 196 -15.58 -13.26 -2.98
N ASN A 197 -14.56 -12.94 -2.19
CA ASN A 197 -13.23 -12.46 -2.62
C ASN A 197 -13.07 -10.95 -2.92
N SER A 198 -14.00 -10.09 -2.55
CA SER A 198 -13.84 -8.63 -2.71
C SER A 198 -14.00 -7.88 -1.39
N ILE A 199 -12.96 -7.16 -0.96
CA ILE A 199 -13.03 -6.21 0.15
C ILE A 199 -13.91 -5.03 -0.28
N LEU A 200 -14.96 -4.73 0.47
CA LEU A 200 -15.88 -3.62 0.18
C LEU A 200 -15.67 -2.43 1.11
N HIS A 201 -15.07 -2.64 2.27
CA HIS A 201 -14.82 -1.58 3.24
C HIS A 201 -13.40 -1.62 3.78
N LYS A 202 -12.84 -0.44 4.02
CA LYS A 202 -11.54 -0.25 4.66
C LYS A 202 -11.67 0.84 5.71
N VAL A 203 -11.20 0.58 6.93
CA VAL A 203 -11.25 1.55 8.03
C VAL A 203 -9.90 1.62 8.71
N HIS A 204 -9.40 2.83 8.91
CA HIS A 204 -8.16 3.10 9.63
C HIS A 204 -8.49 3.70 10.98
N ILE A 205 -7.95 3.08 12.02
CA ILE A 205 -8.19 3.47 13.40
C ILE A 205 -6.86 3.64 14.09
N GLY A 206 -6.70 4.72 14.84
CA GLY A 206 -5.57 4.88 15.75
C GLY A 206 -5.48 3.72 16.73
N ALA A 207 -4.34 3.04 16.77
CA ALA A 207 -4.13 1.90 17.67
C ALA A 207 -4.23 2.33 19.14
N ASP A 208 -3.63 3.48 19.47
CA ASP A 208 -3.60 4.00 20.84
C ASP A 208 -4.84 4.86 21.11
N THR A 209 -5.30 5.66 20.14
CA THR A 209 -6.38 6.64 20.38
C THR A 209 -7.79 6.12 20.11
N GLY A 210 -7.95 5.07 19.29
CA GLY A 210 -9.26 4.62 18.81
C GLY A 210 -9.97 5.59 17.87
N LYS A 211 -9.33 6.68 17.46
CA LYS A 211 -9.92 7.64 16.51
C LYS A 211 -9.94 7.03 15.11
N VAL A 212 -11.06 7.20 14.40
CA VAL A 212 -11.15 6.85 12.98
C VAL A 212 -10.41 7.91 12.18
N TRP A 213 -9.40 7.53 11.42
CA TRP A 213 -8.60 8.43 10.58
C TRP A 213 -9.07 8.42 9.12
N GLU A 214 -9.50 7.25 8.64
CA GLU A 214 -9.95 7.05 7.26
C GLU A 214 -11.03 5.97 7.24
N ALA A 215 -12.02 6.14 6.38
CA ALA A 215 -13.05 5.15 6.13
C ALA A 215 -13.40 5.18 4.62
N GLU A 216 -13.39 4.02 3.97
CA GLU A 216 -13.58 3.86 2.53
C GLU A 216 -14.60 2.75 2.24
N LEU A 217 -15.49 3.02 1.30
CA LEU A 217 -16.47 2.12 0.70
C LEU A 217 -16.03 1.81 -0.73
N LEU A 218 -15.22 0.75 -0.88
CA LEU A 218 -14.54 0.40 -2.12
C LEU A 218 -15.47 0.06 -3.28
N ARG A 219 -16.69 -0.42 -3.02
CA ARG A 219 -17.65 -0.72 -4.11
C ARG A 219 -18.14 0.52 -4.86
N GLU A 220 -18.07 1.69 -4.23
CA GLU A 220 -18.47 2.96 -4.82
C GLU A 220 -17.30 3.66 -5.53
N LYS A 221 -16.09 3.11 -5.40
CA LYS A 221 -14.89 3.58 -6.10
C LYS A 221 -14.90 3.06 -7.53
N GLU A 222 -14.75 3.96 -8.47
CA GLU A 222 -14.61 3.62 -9.89
C GLU A 222 -13.14 3.49 -10.28
N TYR A 223 -12.87 2.60 -11.23
CA TYR A 223 -11.55 2.38 -11.81
C TYR A 223 -11.55 2.85 -13.25
N TYR A 224 -10.55 3.66 -13.59
CA TYR A 224 -10.39 4.27 -14.91
C TYR A 224 -9.26 3.57 -15.66
N LYS A 225 -9.37 3.48 -16.98
CA LYS A 225 -8.37 2.84 -17.85
C LYS A 225 -7.13 3.70 -18.01
N SER A 226 -7.25 5.01 -17.82
CA SER A 226 -6.14 5.96 -17.89
C SER A 226 -6.36 7.20 -17.03
N ASP A 227 -5.27 7.91 -16.74
CA ASP A 227 -5.31 9.20 -16.06
C ASP A 227 -6.10 10.26 -16.84
N ASP A 228 -6.11 10.19 -18.18
CA ASP A 228 -6.83 11.14 -19.02
C ASP A 228 -8.34 10.90 -18.96
N GLU A 229 -8.79 9.64 -18.96
CA GLU A 229 -10.20 9.28 -18.73
C GLU A 229 -10.66 9.78 -17.36
N TYR A 230 -9.83 9.56 -16.33
CA TYR A 230 -10.08 10.06 -14.98
C TYR A 230 -10.20 11.60 -14.95
N LYS A 231 -9.23 12.33 -15.51
CA LYS A 231 -9.29 13.81 -15.55
C LYS A 231 -10.47 14.33 -16.35
N GLN A 232 -10.83 13.66 -17.45
CA GLN A 232 -11.99 14.03 -18.25
C GLN A 232 -13.30 13.83 -17.48
N THR A 233 -13.41 12.73 -16.73
CA THR A 233 -14.59 12.42 -15.91
C THR A 233 -14.84 13.51 -14.86
N PHE A 234 -13.78 14.05 -14.26
CA PHE A 234 -13.85 15.10 -13.24
C PHE A 234 -13.39 16.48 -13.74
N ALA A 235 -13.47 16.73 -15.06
CA ALA A 235 -13.08 18.01 -15.65
C ALA A 235 -13.93 19.18 -15.12
N GLN A 236 -15.14 18.87 -14.66
CA GLN A 236 -16.01 19.77 -13.91
C GLN A 236 -16.34 19.18 -12.54
N PRO A 237 -16.48 20.01 -11.49
CA PRO A 237 -16.91 19.53 -10.18
C PRO A 237 -18.27 18.82 -10.24
N ILE A 238 -18.33 17.58 -9.75
CA ILE A 238 -19.58 16.82 -9.63
C ILE A 238 -20.55 17.47 -8.64
N LEU A 239 -20.04 18.12 -7.60
CA LEU A 239 -20.80 18.83 -6.58
C LEU A 239 -20.29 20.26 -6.45
N THR A 240 -21.19 21.19 -6.18
CA THR A 240 -20.81 22.52 -5.69
C THR A 240 -20.31 22.43 -4.25
N SER A 241 -19.60 23.45 -3.77
CA SER A 241 -19.14 23.51 -2.37
C SER A 241 -20.28 23.35 -1.36
N GLU A 242 -21.43 23.97 -1.62
CA GLU A 242 -22.61 23.88 -0.73
C GLU A 242 -23.22 22.48 -0.73
N GLN A 243 -23.34 21.86 -1.90
CA GLN A 243 -23.80 20.47 -2.02
C GLN A 243 -22.84 19.51 -1.32
N ALA A 244 -21.53 19.72 -1.48
CA ALA A 244 -20.50 18.91 -0.85
C ALA A 244 -20.57 18.99 0.67
N ILE A 245 -20.70 20.20 1.25
CA ILE A 245 -20.87 20.38 2.71
C ILE A 245 -22.15 19.65 3.17
N THR A 246 -23.27 19.87 2.49
CA THR A 246 -24.56 19.28 2.88
C THR A 246 -24.52 17.76 2.88
N LYS A 247 -23.91 17.14 1.85
CA LYS A 247 -23.80 15.69 1.74
C LYS A 247 -22.76 15.09 2.69
N ALA A 248 -21.62 15.75 2.90
CA ALA A 248 -20.52 15.21 3.71
C ALA A 248 -20.72 15.43 5.23
N ALA A 249 -21.43 16.49 5.63
CA ALA A 249 -21.51 16.90 7.04
C ALA A 249 -22.03 15.83 8.01
N PRO A 250 -23.09 15.04 7.69
CA PRO A 250 -23.58 14.00 8.60
C PRO A 250 -22.50 12.94 8.89
N THR A 251 -21.86 12.44 7.84
CA THR A 251 -20.81 11.41 7.94
C THR A 251 -19.56 11.94 8.63
N ALA A 252 -19.10 13.15 8.28
CA ALA A 252 -17.94 13.78 8.92
C ALA A 252 -18.16 14.00 10.43
N LYS A 253 -19.38 14.41 10.82
CA LYS A 253 -19.75 14.57 12.23
C LYS A 253 -19.77 13.24 12.97
N GLN A 254 -20.30 12.18 12.36
CA GLN A 254 -20.39 10.87 13.00
C GLN A 254 -19.04 10.13 13.06
N LEU A 255 -18.20 10.26 12.03
CA LEU A 255 -16.88 9.62 12.00
C LEU A 255 -15.85 10.36 12.84
N PHE A 256 -15.81 11.69 12.74
CA PHE A 256 -14.70 12.50 13.23
C PHE A 256 -15.12 13.52 14.29
N GLY A 257 -16.43 13.71 14.53
CA GLY A 257 -16.92 14.78 15.40
C GLY A 257 -16.73 16.18 14.81
N VAL A 258 -16.49 16.29 13.50
CA VAL A 258 -16.20 17.57 12.81
C VAL A 258 -17.49 18.16 12.24
N ASP A 259 -17.75 19.45 12.52
CA ASP A 259 -18.86 20.20 11.94
C ASP A 259 -18.40 20.98 10.71
N LEU A 260 -18.81 20.51 9.53
CA LEU A 260 -18.43 21.13 8.27
C LEU A 260 -19.16 22.46 7.98
N LYS A 261 -20.15 22.87 8.79
CA LYS A 261 -20.86 24.14 8.56
C LYS A 261 -19.90 25.33 8.59
N GLY A 262 -19.92 26.12 7.52
CA GLY A 262 -19.03 27.28 7.35
C GLY A 262 -17.59 26.92 7.00
N SER A 263 -17.30 25.67 6.62
CA SER A 263 -15.99 25.29 6.09
C SER A 263 -15.79 25.87 4.70
N LYS A 264 -14.53 26.19 4.38
CA LYS A 264 -14.11 26.41 2.99
C LYS A 264 -13.91 25.06 2.31
N VAL A 265 -14.31 24.96 1.05
CA VAL A 265 -14.15 23.74 0.24
C VAL A 265 -13.21 24.02 -0.91
N ALA A 266 -12.08 23.30 -0.95
CA ALA A 266 -11.22 23.24 -2.13
C ALA A 266 -11.55 21.96 -2.90
N ILE A 267 -11.80 22.09 -4.21
CA ILE A 267 -12.20 20.98 -5.08
C ILE A 267 -11.08 20.75 -6.09
N GLN A 268 -10.61 19.51 -6.17
CA GLN A 268 -9.62 19.07 -7.16
C GLN A 268 -10.02 17.70 -7.69
N LEU A 269 -10.54 17.66 -8.92
CA LEU A 269 -11.10 16.45 -9.53
C LEU A 269 -12.20 15.83 -8.63
N ASP A 270 -12.00 14.60 -8.16
CA ASP A 270 -12.88 13.86 -7.27
C ASP A 270 -12.76 14.29 -5.78
N ARG A 271 -11.72 15.05 -5.44
CA ARG A 271 -11.33 15.37 -4.06
C ARG A 271 -11.93 16.66 -3.57
N TYR A 272 -12.64 16.59 -2.44
CA TYR A 272 -13.23 17.71 -1.73
C TYR A 272 -12.53 17.87 -0.38
N THR A 273 -11.86 19.00 -0.19
CA THR A 273 -11.09 19.30 1.03
C THR A 273 -11.79 20.39 1.83
N PHE A 274 -12.29 20.04 3.01
CA PHE A 274 -13.02 20.91 3.93
C PHE A 274 -12.08 21.45 5.01
N THR A 275 -12.00 22.78 5.10
CA THR A 275 -11.12 23.45 6.08
C THR A 275 -11.88 24.51 6.88
N LYS A 276 -11.62 24.53 8.19
CA LYS A 276 -12.17 25.52 9.13
C LYS A 276 -11.17 25.78 10.23
N GLN A 277 -10.94 27.05 10.56
CA GLN A 277 -9.96 27.42 11.59
C GLN A 277 -10.29 26.73 12.93
N GLY A 278 -9.28 26.13 13.55
CA GLY A 278 -9.43 25.44 14.83
C GLY A 278 -10.02 24.02 14.73
N GLN A 279 -10.28 23.50 13.53
CA GLN A 279 -10.79 22.13 13.33
C GLN A 279 -9.83 21.30 12.46
N PRO A 280 -9.85 19.96 12.58
CA PRO A 280 -9.20 19.06 11.65
C PRO A 280 -9.70 19.27 10.21
N THR A 281 -8.80 19.12 9.24
CA THR A 281 -9.17 19.08 7.82
C THR A 281 -9.86 17.76 7.53
N VAL A 282 -11.00 17.80 6.85
CA VAL A 282 -11.68 16.60 6.34
C VAL A 282 -11.51 16.57 4.83
N ILE A 283 -11.20 15.39 4.30
CA ILE A 283 -11.15 15.10 2.86
C ILE A 283 -12.22 14.07 2.56
N ALA A 284 -12.98 14.29 1.49
CA ALA A 284 -13.89 13.29 0.96
C ALA A 284 -13.68 13.13 -0.55
N LEU A 285 -13.75 11.88 -1.05
CA LEU A 285 -13.64 11.55 -2.47
C LEU A 285 -15.01 11.16 -3.01
N VAL A 286 -15.40 11.75 -4.14
CA VAL A 286 -16.71 11.57 -4.76
C VAL A 286 -16.59 10.76 -6.04
N ASN A 287 -17.51 9.82 -6.27
CA ASN A 287 -17.64 9.17 -7.57
C ASN A 287 -18.45 10.05 -8.55
N PRO A 288 -18.50 9.70 -9.85
CA PRO A 288 -19.26 10.48 -10.86
C PRO A 288 -20.76 10.56 -10.60
N LYS A 289 -21.31 9.66 -9.77
CA LYS A 289 -22.72 9.69 -9.33
C LYS A 289 -22.97 10.70 -8.21
N GLY A 290 -21.93 11.37 -7.71
CA GLY A 290 -22.02 12.34 -6.63
C GLY A 290 -22.13 11.72 -5.24
N THR A 291 -21.70 10.47 -5.07
CA THR A 291 -21.63 9.75 -3.79
C THR A 291 -20.21 9.80 -3.25
N PHE A 292 -20.06 10.19 -1.97
CA PHE A 292 -18.77 10.12 -1.29
C PHE A 292 -18.46 8.68 -0.90
N HIS A 293 -17.34 8.15 -1.39
CA HIS A 293 -16.91 6.78 -1.10
C HIS A 293 -15.71 6.71 -0.15
N THR A 294 -14.98 7.80 0.05
CA THR A 294 -13.87 7.88 1.01
C THR A 294 -14.04 9.10 1.88
N PHE A 295 -13.76 8.95 3.18
CA PHE A 295 -13.63 10.03 4.15
C PHE A 295 -12.32 9.88 4.91
N GLU A 296 -11.54 10.94 4.99
CA GLU A 296 -10.30 11.01 5.76
C GLU A 296 -10.32 12.29 6.62
N GLN A 297 -9.80 12.21 7.85
CA GLN A 297 -9.41 13.40 8.59
C GLN A 297 -7.89 13.50 8.69
N GLN A 298 -7.36 14.71 8.51
CA GLN A 298 -5.95 14.99 8.73
C GLN A 298 -5.74 15.60 10.11
N PRO A 299 -4.76 15.11 10.89
CA PRO A 299 -4.46 15.70 12.18
C PRO A 299 -3.96 17.13 11.99
N MET A 300 -4.44 18.06 12.83
CA MET A 300 -3.95 19.45 12.85
C MET A 300 -2.46 19.53 13.21
N LYS A 301 -1.98 18.60 14.05
CA LYS A 301 -0.59 18.42 14.47
C LYS A 301 -0.32 16.94 14.74
N GLY A 302 0.90 16.48 14.49
CA GLY A 302 1.35 15.12 14.83
C GLY A 302 0.99 14.05 13.79
N LEU A 303 1.05 12.80 14.24
CA LEU A 303 0.83 11.59 13.44
C LEU A 303 -0.52 10.95 13.81
N LYS A 304 -1.03 10.11 12.90
CA LYS A 304 -2.15 9.21 13.11
C LYS A 304 -1.68 8.07 14.02
N ASN A 305 -2.23 8.04 15.23
CA ASN A 305 -2.01 7.02 16.27
C ASN A 305 -3.34 6.77 16.98
#